data_AF-A0A961ZLP8-F1
#
_entry.id   AF-A0A961ZLP8-F1
#
_cell.length_a   1.000
_cell.length_b   1.000
_cell.length_c   1.000
_cell.angle_alpha   90.00
_cell.angle_beta   90.00
_cell.angle_gamma   90.00
#
_symmetry.space_group_name_H-M   'P 1'
#
loop_
_entity.id
_entity.type
_entity.pdbx_description
1 polymer ?
#
loop_
_entity_poly.entity_id
_entity_poly.type
_entity_poly.pdbx_seq_one_letter_code
_entity_poly.pdbx_strand_id
1 'polypeptide(L)'
;DRVMFLQNERGLGVKNGTLGTIEQVSQQSMTVRTDDGRNVSFDLKDYNRIDHGYAATIHKAQGMTVDRTHVLATPGMDAHGSYVALSRHRDGMELHYGRDDFAGQERLVRTLSRNRAKDMASDYERADPAQNYAEQRGITFRERVAEIVRKVVPEKVRGMFDGLRLRADRAPGSDAAQRPEKESAGVATRRDPQTPARSAGPAGPARDVVEDSEAARTDALKRHARAAVAILEAKREGLTPSVEQRRELGAARRAFEEVRPYGWQDAEAAYNKDNSLAHEAGSGRTGRAIRALQLETELRTDPQHRADRFVERWQNLDRAGEQRYAAGDYSGYKAARKEMGNMAMSLERDAQMESLLRGRKRELGIDFDSGHSLGRDLAISHGLGRGRGIGL
;
A
#
# COMPACT_ATOMS: atom_id res chain seq x y z
N ASP A 1 -10.73 41.58 10.37
CA ASP A 1 -10.05 40.78 11.41
C ASP A 1 -9.36 39.60 10.74
N ARG A 2 -8.28 39.06 11.32
CA ARG A 2 -7.48 37.96 10.74
C ARG A 2 -7.90 36.65 11.39
N VAL A 3 -8.11 35.61 10.59
CA VAL A 3 -8.55 34.30 11.05
C VAL A 3 -7.67 33.18 10.51
N MET A 4 -7.59 32.10 11.28
CA MET A 4 -6.97 30.85 10.90
C MET A 4 -8.02 29.74 10.88
N PHE A 5 -8.06 29.00 9.79
CA PHE A 5 -8.85 27.77 9.68
C PHE A 5 -8.14 26.65 10.44
N LEU A 6 -8.85 25.97 11.35
CA LEU A 6 -8.29 24.91 12.20
C LEU A 6 -8.61 23.50 11.69
N GLN A 7 -9.52 23.37 10.73
CA GLN A 7 -9.93 22.09 10.15
C GLN A 7 -9.87 22.15 8.62
N ASN A 8 -9.45 21.06 8.00
CA ASN A 8 -9.54 20.93 6.55
C ASN A 8 -11.01 20.84 6.14
N GLU A 9 -11.44 21.68 5.22
CA GLU A 9 -12.76 21.60 4.60
C GLU A 9 -12.63 21.71 3.09
N ARG A 10 -12.95 20.62 2.39
CA ARG A 10 -12.69 20.50 0.95
C ARG A 10 -13.69 21.27 0.12
N GLY A 11 -14.96 21.35 0.56
CA GLY A 11 -15.97 22.14 -0.15
C GLY A 11 -15.64 23.63 -0.19
N LEU A 12 -14.99 24.11 0.87
CA LEU A 12 -14.50 25.48 1.00
C LEU A 12 -13.08 25.68 0.44
N GLY A 13 -12.38 24.59 0.10
CA GLY A 13 -10.99 24.61 -0.34
C GLY A 13 -10.01 25.13 0.72
N VAL A 14 -10.35 25.05 2.01
CA VAL A 14 -9.50 25.52 3.12
C VAL A 14 -8.82 24.35 3.82
N LYS A 15 -7.61 24.59 4.32
CA LYS A 15 -6.82 23.61 5.08
C LYS A 15 -6.58 24.13 6.49
N ASN A 16 -6.30 23.24 7.43
CA ASN A 16 -5.80 23.62 8.74
C ASN A 16 -4.50 24.42 8.58
N GLY A 17 -4.47 25.62 9.15
CA GLY A 17 -3.39 26.59 9.01
C GLY A 17 -3.61 27.60 7.88
N THR A 18 -4.67 27.48 7.07
CA THR A 18 -5.02 28.54 6.09
C THR A 18 -5.33 29.83 6.86
N LEU A 19 -4.67 30.92 6.46
CA LEU A 19 -4.94 32.26 6.97
C LEU A 19 -5.82 33.02 5.99
N GLY A 20 -6.63 33.92 6.54
CA GLY A 20 -7.39 34.88 5.76
C GLY A 20 -7.84 36.07 6.57
N THR A 21 -8.41 37.03 5.86
CA THR A 21 -9.01 38.24 6.42
C THR A 21 -10.52 38.15 6.28
N ILE A 22 -11.26 38.32 7.37
CA ILE A 22 -12.72 38.42 7.34
C ILE A 22 -13.11 39.67 6.55
N GLU A 23 -13.89 39.49 5.50
CA GLU A 23 -14.49 40.57 4.71
C GLU A 23 -15.91 40.90 5.20
N GLN A 24 -16.70 39.87 5.53
CA GLN A 24 -18.07 40.02 6.02
C GLN A 24 -18.39 38.99 7.10
N VAL A 25 -19.20 39.40 8.08
CA VAL A 25 -19.68 38.52 9.15
C VAL A 25 -21.17 38.80 9.42
N SER A 26 -21.94 37.74 9.54
CA SER A 26 -23.34 37.77 9.97
C SER A 26 -23.56 36.76 11.11
N GLN A 27 -24.80 36.68 11.63
CA GLN A 27 -25.13 35.70 12.66
C GLN A 27 -25.09 34.25 12.15
N GLN A 28 -25.22 34.04 10.84
CA GLN A 28 -25.33 32.71 10.23
C GLN A 28 -24.13 32.37 9.36
N SER A 29 -23.46 33.36 8.77
CA SER A 29 -22.41 33.15 7.78
C SER A 29 -21.22 34.08 7.94
N MET A 30 -20.09 33.65 7.39
CA MET A 30 -18.86 34.44 7.35
C MET A 30 -18.23 34.32 5.97
N THR A 31 -17.69 35.44 5.48
CA THR A 31 -16.91 35.51 4.25
C THR A 31 -15.48 35.94 4.58
N VAL A 32 -14.52 35.11 4.17
CA VAL A 32 -13.10 35.27 4.44
C VAL A 32 -12.35 35.28 3.11
N ARG A 33 -11.53 36.30 2.90
CA ARG A 33 -10.54 36.32 1.82
C ARG A 33 -9.27 35.67 2.31
N THR A 34 -8.92 34.51 1.77
CA THR A 34 -7.70 33.78 2.11
C THR A 34 -6.46 34.49 1.53
N ASP A 35 -5.30 34.26 2.14
CA ASP A 35 -4.05 34.91 1.74
C ASP A 35 -3.58 34.49 0.33
N ASP A 36 -4.12 33.38 -0.22
CA ASP A 36 -3.93 32.97 -1.61
C ASP A 36 -4.91 33.64 -2.60
N GLY A 37 -5.71 34.59 -2.14
CA GLY A 37 -6.57 35.45 -2.95
C GLY A 37 -7.98 34.91 -3.21
N ARG A 38 -8.37 33.79 -2.60
CA ARG A 38 -9.72 33.22 -2.78
C ARG A 38 -10.70 33.79 -1.77
N ASN A 39 -11.96 33.93 -2.18
CA ASN A 39 -13.04 34.28 -1.27
C ASN A 39 -13.78 33.02 -0.85
N VAL A 40 -13.84 32.77 0.46
CA VAL A 40 -14.45 31.59 1.06
C VAL A 40 -15.63 32.06 1.91
N SER A 41 -16.85 31.67 1.52
CA SER A 41 -18.06 31.96 2.28
C SER A 41 -18.64 30.67 2.84
N PHE A 42 -18.99 30.66 4.12
CA PHE A 42 -19.52 29.48 4.80
C PHE A 42 -20.56 29.85 5.87
N ASP A 43 -21.48 28.94 6.12
CA ASP A 43 -22.38 29.01 7.28
C ASP A 43 -21.64 28.50 8.53
N LEU A 44 -21.82 29.19 9.65
CA LEU A 44 -21.20 28.84 10.93
C LEU A 44 -21.72 27.52 11.49
N LYS A 45 -22.88 27.04 11.04
CA LYS A 45 -23.41 25.71 11.37
C LYS A 45 -22.64 24.59 10.66
N ASP A 46 -22.24 24.84 9.41
CA ASP A 46 -21.53 23.87 8.58
C ASP A 46 -20.03 23.88 8.87
N TYR A 47 -19.48 25.04 9.24
CA TYR A 47 -18.06 25.19 9.58
C TYR A 47 -17.82 26.21 10.70
N ASN A 48 -17.39 25.72 11.88
CA ASN A 48 -17.12 26.54 13.06
C ASN A 48 -15.68 26.42 13.60
N ARG A 49 -14.77 25.81 12.82
CA ARG A 49 -13.38 25.57 13.24
C ARG A 49 -12.45 26.68 12.77
N ILE A 50 -12.69 27.88 13.30
CA ILE A 50 -11.84 29.06 13.09
C ILE A 50 -11.30 29.57 14.42
N ASP A 51 -10.16 30.26 14.35
CA ASP A 51 -9.54 30.96 15.48
C ASP A 51 -8.91 32.26 14.99
N HIS A 52 -8.45 33.11 15.90
CA HIS A 52 -7.73 34.33 15.56
C HIS A 52 -6.42 34.02 14.83
N GLY A 53 -6.23 34.65 13.68
CA GLY A 53 -5.08 34.46 12.78
C GLY A 53 -3.91 35.41 13.04
N TYR A 54 -3.91 36.15 14.16
CA TYR A 54 -2.87 37.15 14.47
C TYR A 54 -1.54 36.53 14.87
N ALA A 55 -1.57 35.40 15.57
CA ALA A 55 -0.38 34.68 16.01
C ALA A 55 -0.58 33.18 15.79
N ALA A 56 0.49 32.50 15.36
CA ALA A 56 0.49 31.07 15.11
C ALA A 56 1.66 30.42 15.84
N THR A 57 1.45 29.18 16.30
CA THR A 57 2.55 28.38 16.82
C THR A 57 3.49 27.97 15.68
N ILE A 58 4.77 27.76 16.01
CA ILE A 58 5.80 27.36 15.03
C ILE A 58 5.39 26.09 14.27
N HIS A 59 4.75 25.13 14.96
CA HIS A 59 4.24 23.91 14.36
C HIS A 59 3.11 24.15 13.34
N LYS A 60 2.23 25.12 13.59
CA LYS A 60 1.14 25.49 12.66
C LYS A 60 1.64 26.30 11.48
N ALA A 61 2.75 27.03 11.64
CA ALA A 61 3.40 27.79 10.58
C ALA A 61 4.34 26.96 9.69
N GLN A 62 4.50 25.65 9.95
CA GLN A 62 5.42 24.81 9.20
C GLN A 62 5.00 24.69 7.73
N GLY A 63 5.93 24.99 6.82
CA GLY A 63 5.68 24.98 5.37
C GLY A 63 5.01 26.23 4.82
N MET A 64 4.70 27.22 5.67
CA MET A 64 4.27 28.54 5.23
C MET A 64 5.47 29.41 4.86
N THR A 65 5.25 30.32 3.93
CA THR A 65 6.21 31.38 3.57
C THR A 65 5.45 32.70 3.56
N VAL A 66 5.97 33.69 4.28
CA VAL A 66 5.40 35.04 4.40
C VAL A 66 6.49 36.06 4.13
N ASP A 67 6.11 37.29 3.81
CA ASP A 67 7.09 38.34 3.49
C ASP A 67 7.87 38.77 4.73
N ARG A 68 7.17 38.98 5.85
CA ARG A 68 7.75 39.31 7.16
C ARG A 68 7.27 38.40 8.28
N THR A 69 8.17 38.02 9.18
CA THR A 69 7.82 37.32 10.43
C THR A 69 8.25 38.07 11.68
N HIS A 70 7.39 38.02 12.70
CA HIS A 70 7.74 38.36 14.07
C HIS A 70 7.71 37.07 14.89
N VAL A 71 8.84 36.68 15.44
CA VAL A 71 9.00 35.44 16.22
C VAL A 71 9.22 35.80 17.67
N LEU A 72 8.40 35.25 18.57
CA LEU A 72 8.65 35.33 20.01
C LEU A 72 9.43 34.09 20.46
N ALA A 73 10.68 34.28 20.87
CA ALA A 73 11.49 33.20 21.44
C ALA A 73 10.99 32.84 22.84
N THR A 74 10.92 31.54 23.14
CA THR A 74 10.55 31.03 24.46
C THR A 74 11.56 29.97 24.92
N PRO A 75 11.72 29.73 26.24
CA PRO A 75 12.69 28.76 26.77
C PRO A 75 12.47 27.30 26.29
N GLY A 76 11.27 26.98 25.79
CA GLY A 76 10.93 25.67 25.24
C GLY A 76 11.42 25.42 23.82
N MET A 77 12.01 26.42 23.16
CA MET A 77 12.57 26.28 21.81
C MET A 77 13.91 25.55 21.80
N ASP A 78 14.22 24.98 20.64
CA ASP A 78 15.47 24.27 20.34
C ASP A 78 15.97 24.64 18.93
N ALA A 79 17.04 24.00 18.47
CA ALA A 79 17.61 24.23 17.13
C ALA A 79 16.60 24.01 16.01
N HIS A 80 15.73 23.00 16.13
CA HIS A 80 14.75 22.69 15.10
C HIS A 80 13.63 23.73 15.08
N GLY A 81 13.04 24.05 16.22
CA GLY A 81 12.02 25.08 16.36
C GLY A 81 12.52 26.45 15.92
N SER A 82 13.77 26.79 16.23
CA SER A 82 14.42 28.03 15.81
C SER A 82 14.59 28.08 14.29
N TYR A 83 15.14 27.01 13.69
CA TYR A 83 15.27 26.92 12.24
C TYR A 83 13.92 27.07 11.54
N VAL A 84 12.90 26.34 12.01
CA VAL A 84 11.56 26.39 11.43
C VAL A 84 10.95 27.79 11.57
N ALA A 85 11.04 28.45 12.73
CA ALA A 85 10.43 29.76 12.93
C ALA A 85 11.13 30.87 12.14
N LEU A 86 12.47 30.88 12.16
CA LEU A 86 13.27 31.93 11.58
C LEU A 86 13.34 31.85 10.05
N SER A 87 13.12 30.67 9.44
CA SER A 87 13.19 30.47 7.98
C SER A 87 11.89 30.74 7.20
N ARG A 88 10.83 31.26 7.85
CA ARG A 88 9.53 31.47 7.18
C ARG A 88 9.42 32.77 6.39
N HIS A 89 10.32 33.72 6.60
CA HIS A 89 10.28 35.03 5.95
C HIS A 89 10.94 35.01 4.56
N ARG A 90 10.50 35.90 3.67
CA ARG A 90 11.19 36.23 2.42
C ARG A 90 12.05 37.48 2.55
N ASP A 91 11.50 38.53 3.15
CA ASP A 91 12.07 39.87 3.12
C ASP A 91 12.71 40.26 4.46
N GLY A 92 12.11 39.87 5.59
CA GLY A 92 12.68 40.19 6.90
C GLY A 92 12.04 39.46 8.08
N MET A 93 12.82 39.31 9.14
CA MET A 93 12.42 38.68 10.39
C MET A 93 12.81 39.57 11.57
N GLU A 94 11.92 39.63 12.56
CA GLU A 94 12.22 40.19 13.88
C GLU A 94 12.06 39.12 14.95
N LEU A 95 13.11 38.92 15.73
CA LEU A 95 13.11 38.02 16.87
C LEU A 95 12.93 38.83 18.17
N HIS A 96 11.84 38.54 18.86
CA HIS A 96 11.46 39.13 20.14
C HIS A 96 11.72 38.12 21.25
N TYR A 97 12.15 38.57 22.42
CA TYR A 97 12.34 37.72 23.59
C TYR A 97 12.16 38.51 24.88
N GLY A 98 11.56 37.88 25.89
CA GLY A 98 11.41 38.47 27.22
C GLY A 98 12.74 38.44 27.98
N ARG A 99 13.07 39.53 28.69
CA ARG A 99 14.26 39.59 29.56
C ARG A 99 14.15 38.61 30.74
N ASP A 100 12.92 38.33 31.17
CA ASP A 100 12.64 37.36 32.24
C ASP A 100 12.94 35.91 31.80
N ASP A 101 12.66 35.58 30.53
CA ASP A 101 12.96 34.27 29.94
C ASP A 101 14.45 34.14 29.56
N PHE A 102 15.03 35.24 29.07
CA PHE A 102 16.41 35.30 28.60
C PHE A 102 17.11 36.53 29.17
N ALA A 103 17.92 36.32 30.21
CA ALA A 103 18.72 37.37 30.84
C ALA A 103 19.69 38.10 29.88
N GLY A 104 19.98 37.51 28.71
CA GLY A 104 20.82 38.11 27.68
C GLY A 104 20.94 37.25 26.43
N GLN A 105 21.57 37.80 25.39
CA GLN A 105 21.70 37.18 24.08
C GLN A 105 22.44 35.83 24.12
N GLU A 106 23.43 35.65 25.00
CA GLU A 106 24.14 34.38 25.14
C GLU A 106 23.21 33.22 25.54
N ARG A 107 22.29 33.47 26.49
CA ARG A 107 21.33 32.48 26.97
C ARG A 107 20.27 32.16 25.91
N LEU A 108 19.89 33.15 25.11
CA LEU A 108 19.04 32.98 23.94
C LEU A 108 19.72 32.07 22.92
N VAL A 109 20.92 32.42 22.47
CA VAL A 109 21.69 31.63 21.49
C VAL A 109 21.87 30.20 22.00
N ARG A 110 22.26 30.02 23.26
CA ARG A 110 22.43 28.69 23.85
C ARG A 110 21.18 27.84 23.79
N THR A 111 20.01 28.42 24.11
CA THR A 111 18.71 27.71 24.06
C THR A 111 18.32 27.37 22.63
N LEU A 112 18.37 28.35 21.74
CA LEU A 112 18.02 28.18 20.33
C LEU A 112 18.98 27.27 19.57
N SER A 113 20.18 27.01 20.10
CA SER A 113 21.17 26.10 19.48
C SER A 113 21.11 24.67 20.03
N ARG A 114 20.23 24.37 20.99
CA ARG A 114 20.12 23.02 21.57
C ARG A 114 19.65 22.03 20.52
N ASN A 115 20.46 21.00 20.24
CA ASN A 115 20.03 19.91 19.39
C ASN A 115 19.25 18.89 20.24
N ARG A 116 17.99 18.66 19.86
CA ARG A 116 17.10 17.66 20.46
C ARG A 116 16.68 16.68 19.38
N ALA A 117 17.67 16.00 18.81
CA ALA A 117 17.42 14.96 17.81
C ALA A 117 16.39 13.97 18.37
N LYS A 118 15.45 13.57 17.53
CA LYS A 118 14.50 12.51 17.88
C LYS A 118 15.27 11.20 17.74
N ASP A 119 15.72 10.65 18.85
CA ASP A 119 16.35 9.34 18.86
C ASP A 119 15.34 8.29 18.36
N MET A 120 15.72 7.48 17.37
CA MET A 120 14.90 6.36 16.93
C MET A 120 15.26 5.13 17.76
N ALA A 121 14.27 4.33 18.15
CA ALA A 121 14.53 3.08 18.88
C ALA A 121 15.49 2.14 18.13
N SER A 122 15.48 2.19 16.78
CA SER A 122 16.40 1.44 15.91
C SER A 122 17.86 1.86 16.01
N ASP A 123 18.14 3.09 16.48
CA ASP A 123 19.51 3.58 16.64
C ASP A 123 20.23 2.91 17.82
N TYR A 124 19.47 2.28 18.72
CA TYR A 124 19.98 1.52 19.87
C TYR A 124 20.18 0.02 19.59
N GLU A 125 19.60 -0.54 18.51
CA GLU A 125 19.71 -1.98 18.22
C GLU A 125 21.02 -2.38 17.51
N ARG A 126 21.78 -1.42 16.98
CA ARG A 126 23.01 -1.68 16.21
C ARG A 126 24.32 -1.27 16.87
N ALA A 127 24.28 -0.68 18.06
CA ALA A 127 25.48 -0.25 18.74
C ALA A 127 25.89 -1.27 19.81
N ASP A 128 27.08 -1.87 19.66
CA ASP A 128 27.75 -2.58 20.75
C ASP A 128 27.93 -1.59 21.92
N PRO A 129 27.29 -1.81 23.09
CA PRO A 129 27.28 -0.86 24.20
C PRO A 129 28.69 -0.42 24.65
N ALA A 130 29.69 -1.28 24.44
CA ALA A 130 31.08 -1.00 24.77
C ALA A 130 31.75 0.02 23.81
N GLN A 131 31.35 0.06 22.54
CA GLN A 131 31.94 0.95 21.53
C GLN A 131 31.48 2.39 21.71
N ASN A 132 30.17 2.61 21.92
CA ASN A 132 29.64 3.96 22.18
C ASN A 132 30.17 4.57 23.48
N TYR A 133 30.38 3.76 24.53
CA TYR A 133 30.97 4.21 25.79
C TYR A 133 32.43 4.67 25.62
N ALA A 134 33.21 4.00 24.77
CA ALA A 134 34.59 4.35 24.46
C ALA A 134 34.69 5.61 23.58
N GLU A 135 33.81 5.75 22.58
CA GLU A 135 33.81 6.88 21.64
C GLU A 135 33.37 8.21 22.30
N GLN A 136 32.36 8.18 23.18
CA GLN A 136 31.92 9.38 23.93
C GLN A 136 32.97 9.89 24.92
N ARG A 137 33.97 9.07 25.27
CA ARG A 137 35.11 9.40 26.13
C ARG A 137 36.41 9.65 25.34
N GLY A 138 36.37 9.59 24.01
CA GLY A 138 37.53 9.85 23.16
C GLY A 138 38.60 8.75 23.15
N ILE A 139 38.26 7.51 23.50
CA ILE A 139 39.20 6.37 23.50
C ILE A 139 39.12 5.69 22.13
N THR A 140 39.99 6.06 21.19
CA THR A 140 40.06 5.43 19.87
C THR A 140 40.83 4.10 19.94
N PHE A 141 40.16 3.00 19.56
CA PHE A 141 40.68 1.62 19.66
C PHE A 141 41.82 1.29 18.67
N ARG A 142 42.30 2.24 17.87
CA ARG A 142 43.26 1.99 16.78
C ARG A 142 44.74 2.18 17.14
N GLU A 143 45.09 2.80 18.26
CA GLU A 143 46.50 3.05 18.62
C GLU A 143 47.08 2.00 19.58
N ARG A 144 46.29 1.45 20.53
CA ARG A 144 46.79 0.49 21.52
C ARG A 144 46.98 -0.94 21.04
N VAL A 145 46.26 -1.39 20.00
CA VAL A 145 46.40 -2.76 19.49
C VAL A 145 47.72 -2.96 18.74
N ALA A 146 48.17 -1.96 17.99
CA ALA A 146 49.46 -2.02 17.29
C ALA A 146 50.65 -2.10 18.28
N GLU A 147 50.53 -1.45 19.44
CA GLU A 147 51.55 -1.45 20.48
C GLU A 147 51.59 -2.78 21.26
N ILE A 148 50.43 -3.38 21.51
CA ILE A 148 50.31 -4.70 22.17
C ILE A 148 50.78 -5.82 21.23
N VAL A 149 50.42 -5.79 19.94
CA VAL A 149 50.85 -6.81 18.97
C VAL A 149 52.37 -6.78 18.75
N ARG A 150 53.02 -5.62 18.84
CA ARG A 150 54.48 -5.50 18.78
C ARG A 150 55.21 -6.05 20.01
N LYS A 151 54.57 -6.10 21.18
CA LYS A 151 55.15 -6.61 22.42
C LYS A 151 54.93 -8.11 22.65
N VAL A 152 54.00 -8.75 21.96
CA VAL A 152 53.51 -10.10 22.31
C VAL A 152 53.93 -11.21 21.31
N VAL A 153 54.57 -10.90 20.17
CA VAL A 153 55.01 -11.93 19.21
C VAL A 153 56.55 -12.00 19.12
N PRO A 154 57.20 -13.07 19.63
CA PRO A 154 58.62 -13.33 19.38
C PRO A 154 58.86 -13.83 17.94
N GLU A 155 59.98 -13.44 17.33
CA GLU A 155 60.34 -13.57 15.89
C GLU A 155 60.36 -15.00 15.27
N LYS A 156 59.98 -16.07 15.99
CA LYS A 156 60.23 -17.46 15.53
C LYS A 156 59.08 -18.16 14.79
N VAL A 157 58.03 -17.48 14.36
CA VAL A 157 56.91 -18.11 13.61
C VAL A 157 56.72 -17.53 12.21
N ARG A 158 57.82 -17.23 11.51
CA ARG A 158 57.78 -16.76 10.10
C ARG A 158 58.11 -17.84 9.06
N GLY A 159 58.33 -19.10 9.46
CA GLY A 159 58.88 -20.13 8.59
C GLY A 159 57.91 -21.20 8.04
N MET A 160 56.61 -21.16 8.34
CA MET A 160 55.74 -22.33 8.12
C MET A 160 54.71 -22.20 6.99
N PHE A 161 54.75 -21.13 6.19
CA PHE A 161 53.79 -20.88 5.10
C PHE A 161 54.43 -20.47 3.77
N ASP A 162 55.62 -21.00 3.46
CA ASP A 162 56.30 -20.72 2.19
C ASP A 162 56.21 -21.92 1.23
N GLY A 163 54.99 -22.28 0.85
CA GLY A 163 54.78 -23.40 -0.06
C GLY A 163 53.33 -23.64 -0.42
N LEU A 164 52.80 -22.81 -1.33
CA LEU A 164 51.84 -23.22 -2.38
C LEU A 164 51.55 -22.02 -3.29
N ARG A 165 52.26 -21.97 -4.41
CA ARG A 165 52.06 -21.01 -5.50
C ARG A 165 50.90 -21.47 -6.39
N LEU A 166 49.95 -20.57 -6.62
CA LEU A 166 49.00 -20.57 -7.73
C LEU A 166 49.66 -20.05 -9.02
N ARG A 167 49.54 -20.78 -10.11
CA ARG A 167 49.55 -20.36 -11.54
C ARG A 167 49.17 -21.59 -12.38
N ALA A 168 48.50 -21.56 -13.52
CA ALA A 168 47.82 -20.52 -14.30
C ALA A 168 47.00 -21.23 -15.41
N ASP A 169 46.10 -20.49 -16.05
CA ASP A 169 45.23 -20.82 -17.18
C ASP A 169 45.87 -21.57 -18.38
N ARG A 170 45.06 -22.43 -19.03
CA ARG A 170 44.80 -22.39 -20.50
C ARG A 170 43.72 -23.40 -20.96
N ALA A 171 42.80 -22.94 -21.79
CA ALA A 171 41.89 -23.74 -22.65
C ALA A 171 42.50 -23.90 -24.08
N PRO A 172 41.82 -24.42 -25.13
CA PRO A 172 40.81 -25.49 -25.30
C PRO A 172 41.13 -26.46 -26.50
N GLY A 173 40.23 -27.43 -26.81
CA GLY A 173 40.17 -28.24 -28.06
C GLY A 173 40.29 -29.74 -27.80
N SER A 174 39.72 -30.72 -28.53
CA SER A 174 38.83 -30.84 -29.69
C SER A 174 38.48 -32.35 -29.80
N ASP A 175 37.54 -32.69 -30.69
CA ASP A 175 37.25 -34.04 -31.25
C ASP A 175 36.52 -35.06 -30.35
N ALA A 176 35.73 -36.01 -30.86
CA ALA A 176 34.99 -36.25 -32.10
C ALA A 176 34.33 -37.63 -31.90
N ALA A 177 33.28 -37.93 -32.68
CA ALA A 177 32.77 -39.28 -33.00
C ALA A 177 32.02 -40.05 -31.88
N GLN A 178 31.06 -40.94 -32.13
CA GLN A 178 30.23 -41.36 -33.27
C GLN A 178 29.12 -42.27 -32.68
N ARG A 179 27.94 -42.33 -33.32
CA ARG A 179 26.89 -43.37 -33.16
C ARG A 179 27.41 -44.76 -33.65
N PRO A 180 26.78 -45.93 -33.35
CA PRO A 180 25.50 -46.43 -33.93
C PRO A 180 24.53 -47.05 -32.88
N GLU A 181 23.20 -47.02 -33.04
CA GLU A 181 22.30 -47.98 -33.74
C GLU A 181 22.44 -49.44 -33.23
N LYS A 182 21.39 -50.24 -32.93
CA LYS A 182 20.17 -50.51 -33.71
C LYS A 182 19.19 -51.47 -32.96
N GLU A 183 17.89 -51.34 -33.27
CA GLU A 183 16.83 -52.39 -33.42
C GLU A 183 16.46 -53.36 -32.26
N SER A 184 15.25 -53.94 -32.14
CA SER A 184 13.85 -53.69 -32.56
C SER A 184 12.98 -54.92 -32.17
N ALA A 185 11.64 -54.72 -32.14
CA ALA A 185 10.54 -55.70 -32.26
C ALA A 185 10.16 -56.57 -31.03
N GLY A 186 8.88 -56.90 -30.76
CA GLY A 186 7.58 -56.67 -31.42
C GLY A 186 6.41 -56.80 -30.41
N VAL A 187 5.26 -56.12 -30.55
CA VAL A 187 4.05 -56.36 -31.38
C VAL A 187 2.93 -57.21 -30.71
N ALA A 188 1.86 -56.49 -30.34
CA ALA A 188 0.40 -56.69 -30.49
C ALA A 188 -0.37 -57.93 -29.92
N THR A 189 -1.55 -57.66 -29.31
CA THR A 189 -2.87 -58.15 -29.82
C THR A 189 -4.08 -57.39 -29.24
N ARG A 190 -5.14 -57.26 -30.06
CA ARG A 190 -6.50 -56.74 -29.77
C ARG A 190 -7.48 -57.89 -29.47
N ARG A 191 -8.60 -57.64 -28.74
CA ARG A 191 -10.01 -57.97 -29.12
C ARG A 191 -11.03 -57.77 -27.98
N ASP A 192 -12.20 -57.23 -28.32
CA ASP A 192 -13.53 -57.40 -27.69
C ASP A 192 -14.40 -58.36 -28.54
N PRO A 193 -15.51 -58.98 -28.04
CA PRO A 193 -16.88 -58.40 -28.23
C PRO A 193 -18.03 -58.77 -27.21
N GLN A 194 -19.00 -57.84 -27.05
CA GLN A 194 -20.50 -57.87 -26.89
C GLN A 194 -21.32 -58.72 -25.83
N THR A 195 -22.06 -57.98 -24.97
CA THR A 195 -23.51 -57.94 -24.49
C THR A 195 -24.38 -59.21 -24.18
N PRO A 196 -25.42 -59.13 -23.28
CA PRO A 196 -26.71 -58.44 -23.53
C PRO A 196 -27.37 -57.67 -22.33
N ALA A 197 -28.47 -56.99 -22.66
CA ALA A 197 -29.19 -55.92 -21.95
C ALA A 197 -30.18 -56.33 -20.82
N ARG A 198 -30.52 -55.36 -19.95
CA ARG A 198 -31.85 -55.21 -19.33
C ARG A 198 -32.23 -53.71 -19.21
N SER A 199 -33.48 -53.44 -19.55
CA SER A 199 -34.16 -52.16 -19.78
C SER A 199 -34.76 -51.53 -18.52
N ALA A 200 -34.68 -50.20 -18.40
CA ALA A 200 -35.68 -49.37 -17.69
C ALA A 200 -35.70 -47.92 -18.24
N GLY A 201 -36.85 -47.53 -18.83
CA GLY A 201 -37.48 -46.20 -18.95
C GLY A 201 -36.69 -44.93 -19.35
N PRO A 202 -37.17 -44.11 -20.31
CA PRO A 202 -36.51 -42.86 -20.70
C PRO A 202 -36.92 -41.71 -19.76
N ALA A 203 -35.99 -41.26 -18.92
CA ALA A 203 -35.97 -39.91 -18.38
C ALA A 203 -34.87 -39.13 -19.13
N GLY A 204 -35.16 -37.91 -19.57
CA GLY A 204 -34.37 -37.20 -20.59
C GLY A 204 -32.90 -36.94 -20.23
N PRO A 205 -31.97 -37.00 -21.21
CA PRO A 205 -30.51 -37.04 -20.99
C PRO A 205 -29.85 -35.69 -20.63
N ALA A 206 -30.64 -34.64 -20.37
CA ALA A 206 -30.09 -33.29 -20.21
C ALA A 206 -29.77 -32.90 -18.75
N ARG A 207 -30.32 -33.59 -17.74
CA ARG A 207 -30.08 -33.26 -16.32
C ARG A 207 -28.83 -33.94 -15.77
N ASP A 208 -28.65 -35.23 -16.03
CA ASP A 208 -27.55 -36.03 -15.48
C ASP A 208 -26.17 -35.55 -15.98
N VAL A 209 -26.05 -35.17 -17.26
CA VAL A 209 -24.79 -34.70 -17.86
C VAL A 209 -24.35 -33.33 -17.30
N VAL A 210 -25.29 -32.47 -16.91
CA VAL A 210 -24.99 -31.14 -16.36
C VAL A 210 -24.59 -31.24 -14.89
N GLU A 211 -25.27 -32.07 -14.10
CA GLU A 211 -24.90 -32.34 -12.70
C GLU A 211 -23.50 -32.95 -12.58
N ASP A 212 -23.15 -33.90 -13.44
CA ASP A 212 -21.81 -34.50 -13.49
C ASP A 212 -20.72 -33.46 -13.81
N SER A 213 -21.03 -32.48 -14.68
CA SER A 213 -20.10 -31.41 -15.04
C SER A 213 -19.87 -30.41 -13.91
N GLU A 214 -20.91 -30.06 -13.15
CA GLU A 214 -20.81 -29.14 -12.01
C GLU A 214 -20.10 -29.77 -10.81
N ALA A 215 -20.37 -31.05 -10.55
CA ALA A 215 -19.66 -31.82 -9.53
C ALA A 215 -18.16 -31.92 -9.86
N ALA A 216 -17.82 -32.24 -11.11
CA ALA A 216 -16.42 -32.33 -11.57
C ALA A 216 -15.68 -30.99 -11.42
N ARG A 217 -16.30 -29.86 -11.78
CA ARG A 217 -15.74 -28.51 -11.58
C ARG A 217 -15.52 -28.20 -10.11
N THR A 218 -16.48 -28.56 -9.26
CA THR A 218 -16.41 -28.32 -7.82
C THR A 218 -15.30 -29.14 -7.18
N ASP A 219 -15.12 -30.40 -7.59
CA ASP A 219 -14.05 -31.24 -7.07
C ASP A 219 -12.66 -30.84 -7.58
N ALA A 220 -12.56 -30.37 -8.83
CA ALA A 220 -11.34 -29.75 -9.33
C ALA A 220 -10.96 -28.49 -8.53
N LEU A 221 -11.94 -27.62 -8.22
CA LEU A 221 -11.73 -26.47 -7.35
C LEU A 221 -11.22 -26.88 -5.96
N LYS A 222 -11.87 -27.86 -5.31
CA LYS A 222 -11.43 -28.36 -4.00
C LYS A 222 -10.01 -28.92 -4.05
N ARG A 223 -9.67 -29.70 -5.08
CA ARG A 223 -8.33 -30.28 -5.25
C ARG A 223 -7.28 -29.20 -5.44
N HIS A 224 -7.54 -28.24 -6.33
CA HIS A 224 -6.66 -27.10 -6.57
C HIS A 224 -6.47 -26.26 -5.29
N ALA A 225 -7.55 -25.99 -4.56
CA ALA A 225 -7.51 -25.26 -3.31
C ALA A 225 -6.64 -25.94 -2.25
N ARG A 226 -6.75 -27.27 -2.07
CA ARG A 226 -5.87 -28.03 -1.14
C ARG A 226 -4.40 -27.95 -1.54
N ALA A 227 -4.10 -28.09 -2.83
CA ALA A 227 -2.73 -27.97 -3.32
C ALA A 227 -2.17 -26.54 -3.13
N ALA A 228 -3.00 -25.52 -3.31
CA ALA A 228 -2.63 -24.13 -3.08
C ALA A 228 -2.38 -23.84 -1.58
N VAL A 229 -3.22 -24.36 -0.68
CA VAL A 229 -3.04 -24.24 0.78
C VAL A 229 -1.70 -24.84 1.21
N ALA A 230 -1.34 -26.03 0.73
CA ALA A 230 -0.06 -26.65 1.06
C ALA A 230 1.16 -25.78 0.68
N ILE A 231 1.08 -25.06 -0.45
CA ILE A 231 2.12 -24.09 -0.85
C ILE A 231 2.11 -22.85 0.05
N LEU A 232 0.93 -22.34 0.41
CA LEU A 232 0.78 -21.17 1.28
C LEU A 232 1.28 -21.44 2.70
N GLU A 233 0.99 -22.62 3.26
CA GLU A 233 1.43 -23.05 4.59
C GLU A 233 2.96 -23.20 4.65
N ALA A 234 3.58 -23.88 3.67
CA ALA A 234 5.03 -23.99 3.61
C ALA A 234 5.71 -22.60 3.58
N LYS A 235 5.17 -21.66 2.80
CA LYS A 235 5.67 -20.28 2.77
C LYS A 235 5.46 -19.54 4.09
N ARG A 236 4.33 -19.77 4.77
CA ARG A 236 4.03 -19.16 6.08
C ARG A 236 4.99 -19.62 7.17
N GLU A 237 5.46 -20.86 7.09
CA GLU A 237 6.48 -21.43 7.97
C GLU A 237 7.92 -20.99 7.60
N GLY A 238 8.08 -20.15 6.58
CA GLY A 238 9.39 -19.73 6.07
C GLY A 238 10.12 -20.81 5.28
N LEU A 239 9.44 -21.91 4.94
CA LEU A 239 9.98 -23.02 4.17
C LEU A 239 9.81 -22.79 2.67
N THR A 240 10.73 -23.35 1.89
CA THR A 240 10.57 -23.44 0.44
C THR A 240 9.63 -24.60 0.12
N PRO A 241 8.55 -24.42 -0.67
CA PRO A 241 7.63 -25.50 -0.99
C PRO A 241 8.34 -26.69 -1.64
N SER A 242 8.01 -27.91 -1.24
CA SER A 242 8.67 -29.13 -1.71
C SER A 242 8.42 -29.38 -3.21
N VAL A 243 9.28 -30.21 -3.82
CA VAL A 243 9.11 -30.61 -5.23
C VAL A 243 7.78 -31.32 -5.44
N GLU A 244 7.37 -32.16 -4.49
CA GLU A 244 6.09 -32.86 -4.52
C GLU A 244 4.89 -31.90 -4.42
N GLN A 245 4.93 -30.92 -3.52
CA GLN A 245 3.88 -29.91 -3.40
C GLN A 245 3.72 -29.10 -4.68
N ARG A 246 4.84 -28.70 -5.32
CA ARG A 246 4.80 -27.99 -6.61
C ARG A 246 4.26 -28.87 -7.73
N ARG A 247 4.61 -30.16 -7.74
CA ARG A 247 4.10 -31.13 -8.72
C ARG A 247 2.60 -31.34 -8.57
N GLU A 248 2.09 -31.45 -7.33
CA GLU A 248 0.66 -31.62 -7.07
C GLU A 248 -0.13 -30.35 -7.44
N LEU A 249 0.36 -29.15 -7.11
CA LEU A 249 -0.29 -27.92 -7.58
C LEU A 249 -0.31 -27.84 -9.12
N GLY A 250 0.78 -28.22 -9.78
CA GLY A 250 0.83 -28.31 -11.24
C GLY A 250 -0.17 -29.31 -11.83
N ALA A 251 -0.35 -30.47 -11.18
CA ALA A 251 -1.35 -31.46 -11.57
C ALA A 251 -2.78 -30.96 -11.37
N ALA A 252 -3.05 -30.33 -10.22
CA ALA A 252 -4.36 -29.76 -9.91
C ALA A 252 -4.74 -28.62 -10.86
N ARG A 253 -3.78 -27.76 -11.26
CA ARG A 253 -4.00 -26.71 -12.28
C ARG A 253 -4.43 -27.30 -13.62
N ARG A 254 -3.74 -28.34 -14.10
CA ARG A 254 -4.09 -29.03 -15.36
C ARG A 254 -5.49 -29.64 -15.31
N ALA A 255 -5.79 -30.39 -14.25
CA ALA A 255 -7.10 -31.01 -14.08
C ALA A 255 -8.22 -29.95 -13.98
N PHE A 256 -7.94 -28.79 -13.38
CA PHE A 256 -8.92 -27.71 -13.30
C PHE A 256 -9.12 -27.02 -14.66
N GLU A 257 -8.06 -26.83 -15.44
CA GLU A 257 -8.15 -26.29 -16.82
C GLU A 257 -9.04 -27.16 -17.72
N GLU A 258 -8.95 -28.49 -17.60
CA GLU A 258 -9.72 -29.45 -18.39
C GLU A 258 -11.24 -29.31 -18.18
N VAL A 259 -11.67 -29.09 -16.93
CA VAL A 259 -13.11 -28.99 -16.58
C VAL A 259 -13.64 -27.55 -16.66
N ARG A 260 -12.74 -26.56 -16.60
CA ARG A 260 -13.05 -25.15 -16.67
C ARG A 260 -11.86 -24.37 -17.25
N PRO A 261 -11.94 -23.90 -18.51
CA PRO A 261 -10.91 -23.05 -19.10
C PRO A 261 -10.60 -21.84 -18.22
N TYR A 262 -9.32 -21.58 -17.97
CA TYR A 262 -8.79 -20.54 -17.08
C TYR A 262 -9.23 -20.64 -15.61
N GLY A 263 -9.87 -21.75 -15.20
CA GLY A 263 -10.47 -21.88 -13.87
C GLY A 263 -9.45 -21.78 -12.73
N TRP A 264 -8.26 -22.33 -12.91
CA TRP A 264 -7.20 -22.23 -11.90
C TRP A 264 -6.60 -20.81 -11.82
N GLN A 265 -6.57 -20.06 -12.93
CA GLN A 265 -6.06 -18.68 -12.95
C GLN A 265 -7.03 -17.77 -12.19
N ASP A 266 -8.32 -17.89 -12.49
CA ASP A 266 -9.40 -17.17 -11.82
C ASP A 266 -9.41 -17.53 -10.31
N ALA A 267 -9.20 -18.79 -9.95
CA ALA A 267 -9.09 -19.22 -8.56
C ALA A 267 -7.87 -18.62 -7.83
N GLU A 268 -6.68 -18.65 -8.44
CA GLU A 268 -5.46 -18.09 -7.82
C GLU A 268 -5.50 -16.57 -7.73
N ALA A 269 -6.11 -15.88 -8.70
CA ALA A 269 -6.38 -14.45 -8.62
C ALA A 269 -7.27 -14.12 -7.41
N ALA A 270 -8.32 -14.91 -7.18
CA ALA A 270 -9.18 -14.77 -6.01
C ALA A 270 -8.44 -15.09 -4.70
N TYR A 271 -7.63 -16.16 -4.65
CA TYR A 271 -6.86 -16.52 -3.45
C TYR A 271 -5.83 -15.46 -3.07
N ASN A 272 -5.16 -14.86 -4.05
CA ASN A 272 -4.21 -13.76 -3.79
C ASN A 272 -4.88 -12.53 -3.17
N LYS A 273 -6.18 -12.31 -3.41
CA LYS A 273 -6.97 -11.25 -2.78
C LYS A 273 -7.42 -11.64 -1.37
N ASP A 274 -7.84 -12.89 -1.19
CA ASP A 274 -8.24 -13.45 0.10
C ASP A 274 -7.80 -14.92 0.22
N ASN A 275 -6.70 -15.13 0.96
CA ASN A 275 -6.12 -16.45 1.19
C ASN A 275 -7.09 -17.40 1.92
N SER A 276 -8.10 -16.89 2.65
CA SER A 276 -9.06 -17.74 3.36
C SER A 276 -9.94 -18.55 2.40
N LEU A 277 -10.16 -18.04 1.18
CA LEU A 277 -10.94 -18.72 0.15
C LEU A 277 -10.34 -20.08 -0.24
N ALA A 278 -9.00 -20.18 -0.29
CA ALA A 278 -8.32 -21.44 -0.58
C ALA A 278 -8.53 -22.47 0.54
N HIS A 279 -8.46 -22.04 1.81
CA HIS A 279 -8.65 -22.91 2.97
C HIS A 279 -10.11 -23.41 3.05
N GLU A 280 -11.08 -22.54 2.76
CA GLU A 280 -12.49 -22.92 2.75
C GLU A 280 -12.84 -23.85 1.61
N ALA A 281 -12.39 -23.53 0.38
CA ALA A 281 -12.62 -24.40 -0.76
C ALA A 281 -11.95 -25.77 -0.57
N GLY A 282 -10.72 -25.80 -0.03
CA GLY A 282 -9.99 -27.04 0.22
C GLY A 282 -10.66 -27.95 1.25
N SER A 283 -11.30 -27.35 2.26
CA SER A 283 -12.10 -28.03 3.29
C SER A 283 -13.54 -28.36 2.86
N GLY A 284 -13.93 -28.02 1.62
CA GLY A 284 -15.23 -28.35 1.05
C GLY A 284 -16.28 -27.23 1.11
N ARG A 285 -16.00 -26.11 1.79
CA ARG A 285 -16.84 -24.90 1.78
C ARG A 285 -16.57 -24.07 0.52
N THR A 286 -17.10 -24.51 -0.62
CA THR A 286 -16.79 -23.93 -1.94
C THR A 286 -17.60 -22.68 -2.29
N GLY A 287 -18.72 -22.41 -1.61
CA GLY A 287 -19.67 -21.37 -2.04
C GLY A 287 -19.09 -19.95 -2.17
N ARG A 288 -18.18 -19.54 -1.25
CA ARG A 288 -17.51 -18.23 -1.37
C ARG A 288 -16.48 -18.21 -2.49
N ALA A 289 -15.70 -19.28 -2.63
CA ALA A 289 -14.69 -19.41 -3.67
C ALA A 289 -15.31 -19.45 -5.06
N ILE A 290 -16.45 -20.13 -5.25
CA ILE A 290 -17.17 -20.17 -6.54
C ILE A 290 -17.62 -18.76 -6.94
N ARG A 291 -18.19 -17.98 -6.02
CA ARG A 291 -18.60 -16.60 -6.31
C ARG A 291 -17.42 -15.71 -6.66
N ALA A 292 -16.32 -15.81 -5.90
CA ALA A 292 -15.10 -15.05 -6.20
C ALA A 292 -14.51 -15.43 -7.56
N LEU A 293 -14.50 -16.73 -7.88
CA LEU A 293 -14.02 -17.24 -9.15
C LEU A 293 -14.90 -16.79 -10.31
N GLN A 294 -16.23 -16.80 -10.16
CA GLN A 294 -17.15 -16.26 -11.15
C GLN A 294 -16.91 -14.77 -11.40
N LEU A 295 -16.65 -14.00 -10.34
CA LEU A 295 -16.26 -12.60 -10.47
C LEU A 295 -14.96 -12.48 -11.29
N GLU A 296 -13.90 -13.24 -10.99
CA GLU A 296 -12.65 -13.21 -11.77
C GLU A 296 -12.86 -13.63 -13.23
N THR A 297 -13.70 -14.64 -13.47
CA THR A 297 -14.09 -15.05 -14.83
C THR A 297 -14.74 -13.89 -15.58
N GLU A 298 -15.72 -13.21 -14.96
CA GLU A 298 -16.36 -12.02 -15.54
C GLU A 298 -15.35 -10.90 -15.82
N LEU A 299 -14.40 -10.67 -14.89
CA LEU A 299 -13.35 -9.65 -15.09
C LEU A 299 -12.49 -9.96 -16.32
N ARG A 300 -12.24 -11.25 -16.58
CA ARG A 300 -11.38 -11.73 -17.67
C ARG A 300 -12.10 -11.82 -19.01
N THR A 301 -13.35 -12.26 -19.05
CA THR A 301 -14.08 -12.54 -20.29
C THR A 301 -14.65 -11.30 -20.96
N ASP A 302 -15.11 -10.32 -20.18
CA ASP A 302 -15.57 -9.06 -20.74
C ASP A 302 -15.19 -7.86 -19.85
N PRO A 303 -14.09 -7.18 -20.22
CA PRO A 303 -13.67 -5.97 -19.54
C PRO A 303 -14.74 -4.86 -19.51
N GLN A 304 -15.68 -4.81 -20.48
CA GLN A 304 -16.78 -3.84 -20.49
C GLN A 304 -17.82 -4.16 -19.42
N HIS A 305 -18.24 -5.42 -19.29
CA HIS A 305 -19.15 -5.83 -18.20
C HIS A 305 -18.55 -5.53 -16.82
N ARG A 306 -17.22 -5.65 -16.70
CA ARG A 306 -16.48 -5.24 -15.51
C ARG A 306 -16.66 -3.76 -15.18
N ALA A 307 -16.54 -2.92 -16.20
CA ALA A 307 -16.75 -1.48 -16.10
C ALA A 307 -18.22 -1.16 -15.79
N ASP A 308 -19.18 -1.86 -16.42
CA ASP A 308 -20.62 -1.71 -16.14
C ASP A 308 -20.94 -1.98 -14.67
N ARG A 309 -20.43 -3.08 -14.13
CA ARG A 309 -20.63 -3.44 -12.71
C ARG A 309 -19.99 -2.45 -11.76
N PHE A 310 -18.83 -1.88 -12.13
CA PHE A 310 -18.21 -0.81 -11.37
C PHE A 310 -19.11 0.43 -11.32
N VAL A 311 -19.60 0.88 -12.48
CA VAL A 311 -20.49 2.05 -12.57
C VAL A 311 -21.80 1.80 -11.81
N GLU A 312 -22.41 0.64 -11.98
CA GLU A 312 -23.64 0.25 -11.28
C GLU A 312 -23.44 0.28 -9.76
N ARG A 313 -22.38 -0.36 -9.25
CA ARG A 313 -22.07 -0.36 -7.80
C ARG A 313 -21.80 1.06 -7.30
N TRP A 314 -21.09 1.87 -8.08
CA TRP A 314 -20.78 3.26 -7.74
C TRP A 314 -22.06 4.08 -7.57
N GLN A 315 -22.95 4.06 -8.57
CA GLN A 315 -24.22 4.78 -8.55
C GLN A 315 -25.17 4.30 -7.43
N ASN A 316 -25.14 3.00 -7.12
CA ASN A 316 -25.91 2.44 -6.02
C ASN A 316 -25.40 2.93 -4.66
N LEU A 317 -24.09 2.95 -4.45
CA LEU A 317 -23.49 3.47 -3.22
C LEU A 317 -23.70 4.97 -3.04
N ASP A 318 -23.59 5.73 -4.13
CA ASP A 318 -23.81 7.18 -4.12
C ASP A 318 -25.26 7.51 -3.73
N ARG A 319 -26.24 6.94 -4.44
CA ARG A 319 -27.67 7.12 -4.13
C ARG A 319 -28.03 6.66 -2.71
N ALA A 320 -27.53 5.50 -2.28
CA ALA A 320 -27.77 5.00 -0.94
C ALA A 320 -27.11 5.89 0.13
N GLY A 321 -25.94 6.45 -0.16
CA GLY A 321 -25.26 7.42 0.69
C GLY A 321 -26.08 8.69 0.86
N GLU A 322 -26.53 9.30 -0.23
CA GLU A 322 -27.36 10.51 -0.22
C GLU A 322 -28.69 10.30 0.51
N GLN A 323 -29.36 9.16 0.30
CA GLN A 323 -30.58 8.81 1.03
C GLN A 323 -30.34 8.71 2.55
N ARG A 324 -29.23 8.10 2.97
CA ARG A 324 -28.86 8.00 4.38
C ARG A 324 -28.50 9.35 4.98
N TYR A 325 -27.81 10.20 4.22
CA TYR A 325 -27.51 11.57 4.63
C TYR A 325 -28.80 12.38 4.85
N ALA A 326 -29.74 12.33 3.90
CA ALA A 326 -31.04 12.99 4.00
C ALA A 326 -31.87 12.46 5.19
N ALA A 327 -31.73 11.19 5.54
CA ALA A 327 -32.38 10.57 6.70
C ALA A 327 -31.66 10.85 8.04
N GLY A 328 -30.54 11.57 8.04
CA GLY A 328 -29.75 11.86 9.25
C GLY A 328 -28.84 10.71 9.72
N ASP A 329 -28.73 9.62 8.97
CA ASP A 329 -27.77 8.54 9.24
C ASP A 329 -26.38 8.87 8.66
N TYR A 330 -25.66 9.73 9.38
CA TYR A 330 -24.29 10.12 9.03
C TYR A 330 -23.31 8.95 9.10
N SER A 331 -23.59 7.94 9.91
CA SER A 331 -22.74 6.75 10.06
C SER A 331 -22.80 5.88 8.81
N GLY A 332 -24.00 5.64 8.30
CA GLY A 332 -24.25 4.90 7.07
C GLY A 332 -23.84 5.66 5.83
N TYR A 333 -23.94 7.00 5.82
CA TYR A 333 -23.36 7.85 4.77
C TYR A 333 -21.83 7.72 4.74
N LYS A 334 -21.16 7.86 5.89
CA LYS A 334 -19.69 7.74 5.97
C LYS A 334 -19.20 6.34 5.55
N ALA A 335 -19.96 5.29 5.88
CA ALA A 335 -19.66 3.92 5.43
C ALA A 335 -19.77 3.79 3.90
N ALA A 336 -20.83 4.33 3.28
CA ALA A 336 -20.99 4.34 1.82
C ALA A 336 -19.85 5.09 1.13
N ARG A 337 -19.49 6.29 1.64
CA ARG A 337 -18.34 7.06 1.13
C ARG A 337 -17.02 6.31 1.29
N LYS A 338 -16.79 5.62 2.41
CA LYS A 338 -15.58 4.79 2.58
C LYS A 338 -15.49 3.70 1.51
N GLU A 339 -16.59 3.02 1.21
CA GLU A 339 -16.65 2.00 0.16
C GLU A 339 -16.39 2.56 -1.23
N MET A 340 -16.97 3.72 -1.56
CA MET A 340 -16.67 4.43 -2.82
C MET A 340 -15.18 4.83 -2.89
N GLY A 341 -14.59 5.28 -1.79
CA GLY A 341 -13.16 5.59 -1.72
C GLY A 341 -12.27 4.38 -1.98
N ASN A 342 -12.66 3.21 -1.46
CA ASN A 342 -11.96 1.95 -1.74
C ASN A 342 -12.08 1.57 -3.23
N MET A 343 -13.25 1.77 -3.85
CA MET A 343 -13.44 1.56 -5.30
C MET A 343 -12.53 2.47 -6.12
N ALA A 344 -12.50 3.77 -5.80
CA ALA A 344 -11.63 4.73 -6.49
C ALA A 344 -10.14 4.35 -6.38
N MET A 345 -9.68 3.94 -5.18
CA MET A 345 -8.31 3.47 -4.96
C MET A 345 -8.00 2.16 -5.72
N SER A 346 -9.00 1.30 -5.95
CA SER A 346 -8.77 0.07 -6.71
C SER A 346 -8.39 0.33 -8.18
N LEU A 347 -8.79 1.48 -8.74
CA LEU A 347 -8.43 1.88 -10.11
C LEU A 347 -6.94 2.18 -10.28
N GLU A 348 -6.25 2.64 -9.23
CA GLU A 348 -4.80 2.87 -9.27
C GLU A 348 -4.00 1.58 -9.54
N ARG A 349 -4.61 0.42 -9.23
CA ARG A 349 -4.01 -0.90 -9.42
C ARG A 349 -4.45 -1.57 -10.72
N ASP A 350 -5.31 -0.91 -11.50
CA ASP A 350 -5.97 -1.50 -12.66
C ASP A 350 -6.12 -0.49 -13.81
N ALA A 351 -5.01 -0.28 -14.53
CA ALA A 351 -4.95 0.66 -15.65
C ALA A 351 -5.94 0.32 -16.77
N GLN A 352 -6.27 -0.96 -16.97
CA GLN A 352 -7.26 -1.39 -17.96
C GLN A 352 -8.66 -0.93 -17.54
N MET A 353 -9.04 -1.09 -16.26
CA MET A 353 -10.30 -0.57 -15.73
C MET A 353 -10.37 0.95 -15.87
N GLU A 354 -9.29 1.64 -15.51
CA GLU A 354 -9.24 3.10 -15.55
C GLU A 354 -9.46 3.63 -16.96
N SER A 355 -8.86 2.99 -17.96
CA SER A 355 -9.03 3.34 -19.37
C SER A 355 -10.49 3.18 -19.84
N LEU A 356 -11.13 2.07 -19.48
CA LEU A 356 -12.52 1.77 -19.85
C LEU A 356 -13.51 2.74 -19.22
N LEU A 357 -13.31 3.09 -17.94
CA LEU A 357 -14.17 4.00 -17.21
C LEU A 357 -13.94 5.48 -17.60
N ARG A 358 -12.82 5.82 -18.23
CA ARG A 358 -12.52 7.21 -18.63
C ARG A 358 -13.53 7.76 -19.63
N GLY A 359 -14.08 6.93 -20.50
CA GLY A 359 -15.19 7.30 -21.41
C GLY A 359 -16.54 7.50 -20.71
N ARG A 360 -16.65 7.13 -19.43
CA ARG A 360 -17.90 7.06 -18.65
C ARG A 360 -17.89 7.99 -17.43
N LYS A 361 -17.03 9.02 -17.44
CA LYS A 361 -16.91 10.01 -16.36
C LYS A 361 -18.26 10.61 -15.92
N ARG A 362 -19.14 10.91 -16.87
CA ARG A 362 -20.47 11.46 -16.60
C ARG A 362 -21.36 10.50 -15.80
N GLU A 363 -21.28 9.21 -16.07
CA GLU A 363 -22.02 8.18 -15.32
C GLU A 363 -21.53 8.03 -13.87
N LEU A 364 -20.32 8.49 -13.59
CA LEU A 364 -19.71 8.50 -12.26
C LEU A 364 -19.86 9.84 -11.52
N GLY A 365 -20.57 10.81 -12.11
CA GLY A 365 -20.76 12.14 -11.54
C GLY A 365 -19.54 13.06 -11.67
N ILE A 366 -18.66 12.82 -12.65
CA ILE A 366 -17.55 13.72 -12.98
C ILE A 366 -17.94 14.52 -14.23
N ASP A 367 -17.99 15.84 -14.09
CA ASP A 367 -18.33 16.81 -15.13
C ASP A 367 -17.12 17.63 -15.64
N PHE A 368 -15.95 17.43 -15.03
CA PHE A 368 -14.71 18.14 -15.37
C PHE A 368 -13.62 17.21 -15.91
N ASP A 369 -12.70 17.79 -16.69
CA ASP A 369 -11.44 17.15 -17.10
C ASP A 369 -10.26 17.85 -16.44
N SER A 370 -9.63 17.15 -15.48
CA SER A 370 -8.52 17.68 -14.67
C SER A 370 -7.13 17.24 -15.17
N GLY A 371 -7.08 16.33 -16.15
CA GLY A 371 -5.86 15.62 -16.56
C GLY A 371 -5.29 14.64 -15.51
N HIS A 372 -5.98 14.42 -14.39
CA HIS A 372 -5.58 13.45 -13.38
C HIS A 372 -6.03 12.01 -13.72
N SER A 373 -5.57 11.05 -12.91
CA SER A 373 -6.11 9.68 -12.97
C SER A 373 -7.59 9.69 -12.59
N LEU A 374 -8.37 8.78 -13.18
CA LEU A 374 -9.81 8.73 -12.94
C LEU A 374 -10.13 8.43 -11.46
N GLY A 375 -9.34 7.57 -10.81
CA GLY A 375 -9.48 7.32 -9.37
C GLY A 375 -9.31 8.58 -8.52
N ARG A 376 -8.44 9.50 -8.95
CA ARG A 376 -8.24 10.80 -8.29
C ARG A 376 -9.40 11.76 -8.57
N ASP A 377 -9.90 11.81 -9.81
CA ASP A 377 -11.09 12.60 -10.16
C ASP A 377 -12.32 12.14 -9.37
N LEU A 378 -12.51 10.83 -9.23
CA LEU A 378 -13.55 10.24 -8.39
C LEU A 378 -13.38 10.62 -6.92
N ALA A 379 -12.15 10.57 -6.40
CA ALA A 379 -11.88 10.96 -5.02
C ALA A 379 -12.07 12.46 -4.74
N ILE A 380 -11.92 13.31 -5.76
CA ILE A 380 -12.11 14.77 -5.67
C ILE A 380 -13.60 15.12 -5.77
N SER A 381 -14.27 14.69 -6.84
CA SER A 381 -15.70 14.95 -7.09
C SER A 381 -16.59 14.52 -5.93
N HIS A 382 -16.25 13.39 -5.31
CA HIS A 382 -17.03 12.78 -4.23
C HIS A 382 -16.40 12.97 -2.84
N GLY A 383 -15.36 13.80 -2.70
CA GLY A 383 -14.74 14.06 -1.39
C GLY A 383 -14.13 12.83 -0.69
N LEU A 384 -13.85 11.74 -1.41
CA LEU A 384 -13.50 10.40 -0.87
C LEU A 384 -12.02 10.23 -0.51
N GLY A 385 -11.14 11.16 -0.92
CA GLY A 385 -9.70 11.01 -0.67
C GLY A 385 -9.35 10.98 0.81
N ARG A 386 -8.34 10.18 1.21
CA ARG A 386 -7.76 10.18 2.56
C ARG A 386 -7.51 11.62 3.04
N GLY A 387 -8.34 12.11 3.95
CA GLY A 387 -7.83 13.07 4.91
C GLY A 387 -6.64 12.40 5.57
N ARG A 388 -5.44 13.01 5.48
CA ARG A 388 -4.39 12.72 6.44
C ARG A 388 -4.94 13.14 7.81
N GLY A 389 -5.71 12.25 8.42
CA GLY A 389 -5.73 12.11 9.87
C GLY A 389 -4.33 11.66 10.23
N ILE A 390 -3.48 12.62 10.57
CA ILE A 390 -2.41 12.34 11.52
C ILE A 390 -3.14 12.32 12.85
N GLY A 391 -3.16 11.13 13.47
CA GLY A 391 -3.87 10.89 14.71
C GLY A 391 -3.46 11.88 15.79
N LEU A 392 -4.47 12.35 16.51
CA LEU A 392 -4.42 12.38 17.97
C LEU A 392 -5.20 11.16 18.44
#